data_AF-A0A1E5QIE2-F1
#
_entry.id   AF-A0A1E5QIE2-F1
#
_cell.length_a   1.000
_cell.length_b   1.000
_cell.length_c   1.000
_cell.angle_alpha   90.00
_cell.angle_beta   90.00
_cell.angle_gamma   90.00
#
_symmetry.space_group_name_H-M   'P 1'
#
loop_
_entity.id
_entity.type
_entity.pdbx_description
1 polymer ?
#
loop_
_entity_poly.entity_id
_entity_poly.type
_entity_poly.pdbx_seq_one_letter_code
_entity_poly.pdbx_strand_id
1 'polypeptide(L)'
;MQRNYLMKRLSTVGRILATTFFCLSAIAFAWQGAFFFDSSAMAAPTSSLATTAKQSAREGFGDAKEFIDDAKQQVKETANKNASRVDRATDNNSPIEGKAKRDRDRIEKRAEEDAARTKRAVDDTKNVVENAIDNIKDAFSN
;
A
#
# COMPACT_ATOMS: atom_id res chain seq x y z
N MET A 1 -20.21 16.28 -40.09
CA MET A 1 -20.79 15.63 -38.89
C MET A 1 -19.75 15.06 -37.90
N GLN A 2 -18.48 15.52 -37.89
CA GLN A 2 -17.41 14.91 -37.05
C GLN A 2 -17.18 15.55 -35.67
N ARG A 3 -17.60 16.80 -35.43
CA ARG A 3 -17.41 17.48 -34.12
C ARG A 3 -18.29 16.93 -33.00
N ASN A 4 -19.49 16.46 -33.32
CA ASN A 4 -20.47 16.00 -32.33
C ASN A 4 -20.07 14.68 -31.66
N TYR A 5 -19.23 13.87 -32.31
CA TYR A 5 -18.76 12.60 -31.73
C TYR A 5 -17.63 12.82 -30.72
N LEU A 6 -16.72 13.76 -30.99
CA LEU A 6 -15.65 14.15 -30.08
C LEU A 6 -16.20 14.85 -28.83
N MET A 7 -17.19 15.73 -28.97
CA MET A 7 -17.85 16.37 -27.82
C MET A 7 -18.61 15.36 -26.93
N LYS A 8 -19.27 14.35 -27.52
CA LYS A 8 -19.91 13.27 -26.75
C LYS A 8 -18.90 12.41 -26.00
N ARG A 9 -17.75 12.10 -26.61
CA ARG A 9 -16.68 11.34 -25.93
C ARG A 9 -16.01 12.16 -24.83
N LEU A 10 -15.73 13.44 -25.06
CA LEU A 10 -15.19 14.35 -24.03
C LEU A 10 -16.16 14.51 -22.86
N SER A 11 -17.46 14.65 -23.12
CA SER A 11 -18.49 14.69 -22.08
C SER A 11 -18.59 13.37 -21.31
N THR A 12 -18.48 12.23 -22.00
CA THR A 12 -18.50 10.90 -21.37
C THR A 12 -17.26 10.66 -20.50
N VAL A 13 -16.08 11.05 -21.00
CA VAL A 13 -14.80 10.94 -20.28
C VAL A 13 -14.78 11.90 -19.09
N GLY A 14 -15.29 13.13 -19.27
CA GLY A 14 -15.44 14.10 -18.19
C GLY A 14 -16.38 13.62 -17.08
N ARG A 15 -17.48 12.95 -17.45
CA ARG A 15 -18.39 12.34 -16.48
C ARG A 15 -17.73 11.21 -15.69
N ILE A 16 -16.95 10.36 -16.35
CA ILE A 16 -16.21 9.28 -15.68
C ILE A 16 -15.15 9.86 -14.75
N LEU A 17 -14.37 10.84 -15.21
CA LEU A 17 -13.37 11.54 -14.37
C LEU A 17 -14.02 12.21 -13.16
N ALA A 18 -15.17 12.87 -13.33
CA ALA A 18 -15.90 13.48 -12.24
C ALA A 18 -16.43 12.43 -11.23
N THR A 19 -16.96 11.30 -11.72
CA THR A 19 -17.40 10.21 -10.83
C THR A 19 -16.21 9.59 -10.08
N THR A 20 -15.08 9.36 -10.74
CA THR A 20 -13.88 8.82 -10.09
C THR A 20 -13.32 9.80 -9.07
N PHE A 21 -13.22 11.10 -9.39
CA PHE A 21 -12.83 12.13 -8.43
C PHE A 21 -13.81 12.21 -7.26
N PHE A 22 -15.12 12.16 -7.50
CA PHE A 22 -16.12 12.17 -6.44
C PHE A 22 -16.02 10.94 -5.53
N CYS A 23 -15.80 9.75 -6.08
CA CYS A 23 -15.60 8.54 -5.27
C CYS A 23 -14.29 8.58 -4.48
N LEU A 24 -13.19 9.04 -5.09
CA LEU A 24 -11.91 9.21 -4.39
C LEU A 24 -12.01 10.30 -3.31
N SER A 25 -12.71 11.40 -3.57
CA SER A 25 -13.03 12.43 -2.59
C SER A 25 -13.94 11.89 -1.49
N ALA A 26 -14.94 11.07 -1.80
CA ALA A 26 -15.82 10.47 -0.80
C ALA A 26 -15.07 9.46 0.09
N ILE A 27 -14.11 8.72 -0.46
CA ILE A 27 -13.25 7.82 0.33
C ILE A 27 -12.29 8.64 1.21
N ALA A 28 -11.72 9.73 0.67
CA ALA A 28 -10.89 10.64 1.45
C ALA A 28 -11.69 11.40 2.53
N PHE A 29 -12.92 11.81 2.24
CA PHE A 29 -13.84 12.46 3.19
C PHE A 29 -14.49 11.46 4.15
N ALA A 30 -14.62 10.18 3.81
CA ALA A 30 -15.03 9.14 4.76
C ALA A 30 -13.89 8.84 5.74
N TRP A 31 -12.65 8.85 5.25
CA TRP A 31 -11.46 8.77 6.09
C TRP A 31 -11.33 10.01 7.00
N GLN A 32 -11.62 11.22 6.51
CA GLN A 32 -11.69 12.42 7.36
C GLN A 32 -12.97 12.50 8.21
N GLY A 33 -14.09 11.95 7.74
CA GLY A 33 -15.40 11.98 8.38
C GLY A 33 -15.45 11.14 9.65
N ALA A 34 -14.69 10.05 9.69
CA ALA A 34 -14.46 9.27 10.90
C ALA A 34 -13.67 10.03 11.98
N PHE A 35 -12.98 11.13 11.65
CA PHE A 35 -12.33 12.02 12.64
C PHE A 35 -13.25 13.12 13.19
N PHE A 36 -14.43 13.36 12.60
CA PHE A 36 -15.33 14.44 13.06
C PHE A 36 -16.41 13.99 14.07
N PHE A 37 -16.54 12.69 14.35
CA PHE A 37 -17.57 12.18 15.26
C PHE A 37 -17.22 12.23 16.75
N ASP A 38 -16.04 12.74 17.13
CA ASP A 38 -15.65 12.96 18.53
C ASP A 38 -15.48 14.44 18.89
N SER A 39 -16.40 15.28 18.41
CA SER A 39 -16.49 16.71 18.76
C SER A 39 -16.98 16.95 20.21
N SER A 40 -17.05 15.93 21.06
CA SER A 40 -17.44 16.05 22.48
C SER A 40 -16.26 16.07 23.45
N ALA A 41 -15.03 15.85 22.98
CA ALA A 41 -13.82 15.88 23.81
C ALA A 41 -12.80 16.96 23.35
N MET A 42 -13.28 18.15 22.98
CA MET A 42 -12.45 19.33 22.70
C MET A 42 -11.90 19.95 24.00
N ALA A 43 -11.16 19.16 24.78
CA ALA A 43 -10.40 19.61 25.95
C ALA A 43 -9.15 18.74 26.21
N ALA A 44 -8.79 17.83 25.30
CA ALA A 44 -7.51 17.13 25.37
C ALA A 44 -6.42 18.06 24.81
N PRO A 45 -5.31 18.27 25.54
CA PRO A 45 -4.21 19.11 25.05
C PRO A 45 -3.74 18.57 23.68
N THR A 46 -3.58 19.45 22.70
CA THR A 46 -3.16 19.11 21.33
C THR A 46 -1.88 18.28 21.29
N SER A 47 -1.04 18.41 22.32
CA SER A 47 0.14 17.57 22.56
C SER A 47 -0.20 16.08 22.78
N SER A 48 -1.30 15.75 23.48
CA SER A 48 -1.73 14.36 23.66
C SER A 48 -2.31 13.79 22.36
N LEU A 49 -3.07 14.59 21.60
CA LEU A 49 -3.66 14.16 20.33
C LEU A 49 -2.60 13.90 19.25
N ALA A 50 -1.62 14.81 19.11
CA ALA A 50 -0.50 14.64 18.18
C ALA A 50 0.37 13.42 18.55
N THR A 51 0.59 13.18 19.85
CA THR A 51 1.32 12.00 20.33
C THR A 51 0.58 10.71 20.00
N THR A 52 -0.73 10.64 20.27
CA THR A 52 -1.57 9.49 19.92
C THR A 52 -1.58 9.25 18.40
N ALA A 53 -1.76 10.29 17.60
CA ALA A 53 -1.73 10.17 16.13
C ALA A 53 -0.38 9.65 15.62
N LYS A 54 0.74 10.12 16.20
CA LYS A 54 2.09 9.65 15.85
C LYS A 54 2.29 8.19 16.25
N GLN A 55 1.76 7.78 17.40
CA GLN A 55 1.81 6.40 17.85
C GLN A 55 0.99 5.47 16.94
N SER A 56 -0.28 5.79 16.67
CA SER A 56 -1.13 4.99 15.78
C SER A 56 -0.57 4.90 14.36
N ALA A 57 0.02 5.99 13.85
CA ALA A 57 0.71 5.96 12.56
C ALA A 57 1.90 4.99 12.59
N ARG A 58 2.74 5.04 13.64
CA ARG A 58 3.88 4.14 13.81
C ARG A 58 3.47 2.67 13.89
N GLU A 59 2.41 2.36 14.63
CA GLU A 59 1.83 1.02 14.71
C GLU A 59 1.35 0.55 13.33
N GLY A 60 0.55 1.35 12.63
CA GLY A 60 0.07 0.99 11.28
C GLY A 60 1.18 0.82 10.24
N PHE A 61 2.25 1.62 10.31
CA PHE A 61 3.43 1.41 9.45
C PHE A 61 4.23 0.16 9.83
N GLY A 62 4.24 -0.20 11.12
CA GLY A 62 4.80 -1.46 11.62
C GLY A 62 4.06 -2.66 11.04
N ASP A 63 2.73 -2.67 11.17
CA ASP A 63 1.86 -3.73 10.64
C ASP A 63 2.01 -3.88 9.12
N ALA A 64 2.11 -2.76 8.39
CA ALA A 64 2.34 -2.79 6.95
C ALA A 64 3.67 -3.46 6.58
N LYS A 65 4.73 -3.24 7.38
CA LYS A 65 6.03 -3.87 7.16
C LYS A 65 6.02 -5.38 7.46
N GLU A 66 5.30 -5.79 8.50
CA GLU A 66 5.09 -7.20 8.84
C GLU A 66 4.32 -7.91 7.73
N PHE A 67 3.23 -7.30 7.24
CA PHE A 67 2.48 -7.83 6.10
C PHE A 67 3.35 -8.00 4.84
N ILE A 68 4.25 -7.06 4.56
CA ILE A 68 5.20 -7.17 3.43
C ILE A 68 6.17 -8.35 3.63
N ASP A 69 6.62 -8.60 4.87
CA ASP A 69 7.47 -9.75 5.16
C ASP A 69 6.74 -11.08 5.00
N ASP A 70 5.49 -11.15 5.46
CA ASP A 70 4.63 -12.33 5.32
C ASP A 70 4.34 -12.62 3.84
N ALA A 71 3.98 -11.59 3.07
CA ALA A 71 3.75 -11.72 1.65
C ALA A 71 5.01 -12.23 0.91
N LYS A 72 6.18 -11.67 1.23
CA LYS A 72 7.48 -12.14 0.72
C LYS A 72 7.69 -13.62 1.05
N GLN A 73 7.43 -14.02 2.30
CA GLN A 73 7.62 -15.40 2.75
C GLN A 73 6.66 -16.35 2.02
N GLN A 74 5.38 -16.01 1.89
CA GLN A 74 4.40 -16.80 1.14
C GLN A 74 4.78 -16.98 -0.33
N VAL A 75 5.32 -15.94 -0.96
CA VAL A 75 5.80 -16.01 -2.35
C VAL A 75 6.97 -16.98 -2.47
N LYS A 76 7.95 -16.90 -1.55
CA LYS A 76 9.10 -17.83 -1.51
C LYS A 76 8.63 -19.27 -1.29
N GLU A 77 7.74 -19.51 -0.34
CA GLU A 77 7.18 -20.83 -0.07
C GLU A 77 6.41 -21.41 -1.25
N THR A 78 5.61 -20.57 -1.92
CA THR A 78 4.86 -20.98 -3.11
C THR A 78 5.79 -21.34 -4.27
N ALA A 79 6.85 -20.55 -4.49
CA ALA A 79 7.86 -20.83 -5.49
C ALA A 79 8.59 -22.16 -5.21
N ASN A 80 8.99 -22.39 -3.95
CA ASN A 80 9.59 -23.65 -3.50
C ASN A 80 8.65 -24.83 -3.75
N LYS A 81 7.38 -24.71 -3.33
CA LYS A 81 6.37 -25.76 -3.50
C LYS A 81 6.15 -26.09 -4.98
N ASN A 82 6.11 -25.09 -5.85
CA ASN A 82 5.96 -25.30 -7.29
C ASN A 82 7.17 -26.01 -7.89
N ALA A 83 8.39 -25.60 -7.54
CA ALA A 83 9.60 -26.28 -7.98
C ALA A 83 9.63 -27.75 -7.51
N SER A 84 9.31 -28.01 -6.23
CA SER A 84 9.25 -29.38 -5.68
C SER A 84 8.11 -30.23 -6.25
N ARG A 85 7.02 -29.63 -6.77
CA ARG A 85 5.98 -30.38 -7.48
C ARG A 85 6.45 -30.81 -8.87
N VAL A 86 7.16 -29.93 -9.58
CA VAL A 86 7.76 -30.25 -10.87
C VAL A 86 8.82 -31.33 -10.72
N ASP A 87 9.69 -31.20 -9.71
CA ASP A 87 10.74 -32.17 -9.39
C ASP A 87 10.16 -33.58 -9.13
N ARG A 88 9.05 -33.68 -8.39
CA ARG A 88 8.36 -34.97 -8.17
C ARG A 88 7.60 -35.51 -9.38
N ALA A 89 7.17 -34.64 -10.28
CA ALA A 89 6.37 -35.01 -11.46
C ALA A 89 7.23 -35.35 -12.69
N THR A 90 8.54 -35.21 -12.59
CA THR A 90 9.47 -35.42 -13.70
C THR A 90 10.57 -36.38 -13.27
N ASP A 91 11.04 -37.22 -14.20
CA ASP A 91 12.21 -38.05 -13.94
C ASP A 91 13.46 -37.14 -13.78
N ASN A 92 14.32 -37.49 -12.81
CA ASN A 92 15.53 -36.76 -12.45
C ASN A 92 16.33 -36.29 -13.69
N ASN A 93 16.76 -35.02 -13.69
CA ASN A 93 17.54 -34.34 -14.74
C ASN A 93 16.76 -33.92 -16.00
N SER A 94 15.45 -33.72 -15.90
CA SER A 94 14.69 -33.13 -17.01
C SER A 94 14.96 -31.62 -17.17
N PRO A 95 14.98 -31.08 -18.41
CA PRO A 95 15.08 -29.65 -18.67
C PRO A 95 14.01 -28.82 -17.94
N ILE A 96 12.85 -29.43 -17.67
CA ILE A 96 11.70 -28.81 -16.99
C ILE A 96 12.00 -28.61 -15.50
N GLU A 97 12.61 -29.59 -14.85
CA GLU A 97 13.06 -29.52 -13.45
C GLU A 97 14.09 -28.40 -13.26
N GLY A 98 15.08 -28.33 -14.15
CA GLY A 98 16.09 -27.27 -14.15
C GLY A 98 15.48 -25.88 -14.37
N LYS A 99 14.45 -25.76 -15.22
CA LYS A 99 13.72 -24.49 -15.41
C LYS A 99 12.96 -24.10 -14.14
N ALA A 100 12.27 -25.04 -13.51
CA ALA A 100 11.50 -24.75 -12.29
C ALA A 100 12.39 -24.29 -11.13
N LYS A 101 13.59 -24.89 -10.96
CA LYS A 101 14.59 -24.45 -9.98
C LYS A 101 15.10 -23.02 -10.27
N ARG A 102 15.44 -22.72 -11.53
CA ARG A 102 15.84 -21.35 -11.94
C ARG A 102 14.72 -20.32 -11.73
N ASP A 103 13.48 -20.68 -12.03
CA ASP A 103 12.33 -19.80 -11.86
C ASP A 103 12.08 -19.52 -10.38
N ARG A 104 12.18 -20.55 -9.52
CA ARG A 104 12.12 -20.39 -8.06
C ARG A 104 13.17 -19.42 -7.55
N ASP A 105 14.44 -19.60 -7.93
CA ASP A 105 15.53 -18.73 -7.46
C ASP A 105 15.33 -17.27 -7.92
N ARG A 106 14.81 -17.08 -9.14
CA ARG A 106 14.46 -15.75 -9.66
C ARG A 106 13.31 -15.11 -8.88
N ILE A 107 12.28 -15.89 -8.54
CA ILE A 107 11.14 -15.41 -7.77
C ILE A 107 11.57 -15.03 -6.36
N GLU A 108 12.40 -15.86 -5.71
CA GLU A 108 12.94 -15.58 -4.38
C GLU A 108 13.74 -14.27 -4.35
N LYS A 109 14.66 -14.08 -5.32
CA LYS A 109 15.41 -12.84 -5.46
C LYS A 109 14.50 -11.62 -5.66
N ARG A 110 13.50 -11.73 -6.53
CA ARG A 110 12.55 -10.64 -6.78
C ARG A 110 11.67 -10.34 -5.57
N ALA A 111 11.23 -11.36 -4.85
CA ALA A 111 10.43 -11.17 -3.64
C ALA A 111 11.21 -10.38 -2.59
N GLU A 112 12.51 -10.65 -2.42
CA GLU A 112 13.37 -9.89 -1.52
C GLU A 112 13.59 -8.44 -1.98
N GLU A 113 13.89 -8.24 -3.26
CA GLU A 113 14.05 -6.90 -3.84
C GLU A 113 12.76 -6.07 -3.74
N ASP A 114 11.62 -6.67 -4.08
CA ASP A 114 10.32 -6.02 -4.10
C ASP A 114 9.85 -5.69 -2.67
N ALA A 115 10.07 -6.61 -1.72
CA ALA A 115 9.80 -6.35 -0.30
C ALA A 115 10.66 -5.20 0.22
N ALA A 116 11.97 -5.19 -0.09
CA ALA A 116 12.86 -4.12 0.32
C ALA A 116 12.46 -2.76 -0.29
N ARG A 117 12.08 -2.72 -1.57
CA ARG A 117 11.60 -1.49 -2.22
C ARG A 117 10.30 -0.99 -1.59
N THR A 118 9.34 -1.88 -1.33
CA THR A 118 8.05 -1.51 -0.73
C THR A 118 8.24 -1.03 0.71
N LYS A 119 9.09 -1.67 1.51
CA LYS A 119 9.41 -1.22 2.87
C LYS A 119 10.05 0.18 2.89
N ARG A 120 10.89 0.51 1.91
CA ARG A 120 11.44 1.87 1.78
C ARG A 120 10.35 2.89 1.48
N ALA A 121 9.42 2.59 0.57
CA ALA A 121 8.29 3.47 0.31
C ALA A 121 7.39 3.67 1.55
N VAL A 122 7.23 2.64 2.39
CA VAL A 122 6.56 2.75 3.69
C VAL A 122 7.33 3.68 4.63
N ASP A 123 8.66 3.57 4.71
CA ASP A 123 9.49 4.46 5.53
C ASP A 123 9.44 5.92 5.07
N ASP A 124 9.48 6.16 3.76
CA ASP A 124 9.37 7.51 3.19
C ASP A 124 8.01 8.13 3.54
N THR A 125 6.94 7.34 3.41
CA THR A 125 5.58 7.77 3.78
C THR A 125 5.47 8.05 5.27
N LYS A 126 6.08 7.21 6.12
CA LYS A 126 6.15 7.42 7.57
C LYS A 126 6.79 8.77 7.91
N ASN A 127 7.91 9.09 7.28
CA ASN A 127 8.59 10.38 7.52
C ASN A 127 7.71 11.57 7.13
N VAL A 128 7.00 11.50 6.00
CA VAL A 128 6.07 12.56 5.57
C VAL A 128 4.92 12.73 6.57
N VAL A 129 4.33 11.63 7.04
CA VAL A 129 3.24 11.67 8.03
C VAL A 129 3.72 12.19 9.38
N GLU A 130 4.87 11.74 9.88
CA GLU A 130 5.44 12.25 11.14
C GLU A 130 5.71 13.75 11.05
N ASN A 131 6.28 14.23 9.94
CA ASN A 131 6.50 15.66 9.71
C ASN A 131 5.19 16.46 9.65
N ALA A 132 4.13 15.91 9.04
CA ALA A 132 2.84 16.57 8.99
C ALA A 132 2.22 16.69 10.40
N ILE A 133 2.34 15.66 11.23
CA ILE A 133 1.87 15.67 12.62
C ILE A 133 2.68 16.69 13.45
N ASP A 134 4.01 16.72 13.29
CA ASP A 134 4.87 17.66 14.00
C ASP A 134 4.57 19.12 13.60
N ASN A 135 4.35 19.40 12.31
CA ASN A 135 3.95 20.74 11.83
C ASN A 135 2.60 21.19 12.41
N ILE A 136 1.63 20.28 12.52
CA ILE A 136 0.33 20.56 13.16
C ILE A 136 0.56 20.86 14.64
N LYS A 137 1.33 20.03 15.35
CA LYS A 137 1.66 20.23 16.76
C LYS A 137 2.28 21.61 16.99
N ASP A 138 3.25 22.02 16.17
CA ASP A 138 3.94 23.31 16.31
C ASP A 138 2.99 24.49 16.05
N ALA A 139 2.11 24.38 15.04
CA ALA A 139 1.12 25.42 14.73
C ALA A 139 0.10 25.65 15.85
N PHE A 140 -0.20 24.62 16.66
CA PHE A 140 -1.15 24.70 17.78
C PHE A 140 -0.48 24.80 19.17
N SER A 141 0.86 24.80 19.23
CA SER A 141 1.63 24.98 20.47
C SER A 141 2.24 26.38 20.62
N ASN A 142 2.03 27.24 19.62
CA ASN A 142 2.20 28.71 19.67
C ASN A 142 0.84 29.38 19.83
#